data_AF-A0AA36AZ96-F1
#
_entry.id   AF-A0AA36AZ96-F1
#
_cell.length_a   1.000
_cell.length_b   1.000
_cell.length_c   1.000
_cell.angle_alpha   90.00
_cell.angle_beta   90.00
_cell.angle_gamma   90.00
#
_symmetry.space_group_name_H-M   'P 1'
#
loop_
_entity.id
_entity.type
_entity.pdbx_description
1 polymer ?
#
loop_
_entity_poly.entity_id
_entity_poly.type
_entity_poly.pdbx_seq_one_letter_code
_entity_poly.pdbx_strand_id
1 'polypeptide(L)'
;MQNVPSQLIMEFVGCLMNHDYHNALKLCQMILIYNPNHNDALQFEPLLKEMTQKGESESSSSSSSSNSDDEDDDDEEEEEDDEDDDDEEEEEDDEDDNCENSNDNKIQKGSKNSTKT
;
A
#
# COMPACT_ATOMS: atom_id res chain seq x y z
N MET A 1 9.12 6.72 -0.29
CA MET A 1 7.94 6.56 0.60
C MET A 1 6.90 5.81 -0.21
N GLN A 2 6.61 4.56 0.16
CA GLN A 2 5.54 3.81 -0.51
C GLN A 2 4.21 4.45 -0.12
N ASN A 3 3.42 4.84 -1.12
CA ASN A 3 2.12 5.46 -0.89
C ASN A 3 1.10 4.36 -0.63
N VAL A 4 0.45 4.45 0.53
CA VAL A 4 -0.66 3.58 0.88
C VAL A 4 -1.86 3.94 -0.02
N PRO A 5 -2.52 2.96 -0.66
CA PRO A 5 -3.71 3.22 -1.47
C PRO A 5 -4.79 3.94 -0.66
N SER A 6 -5.34 5.03 -1.20
CA SER A 6 -6.37 5.82 -0.51
C SER A 6 -7.63 5.01 -0.18
N GLN A 7 -7.98 4.04 -1.03
CA GLN A 7 -9.09 3.12 -0.79
C GLN A 7 -8.91 2.33 0.51
N LEU A 8 -7.69 1.87 0.80
CA LEU A 8 -7.38 1.12 2.01
C LEU A 8 -7.58 1.96 3.27
N ILE A 9 -7.14 3.22 3.23
CA ILE A 9 -7.31 4.18 4.34
C ILE A 9 -8.80 4.52 4.53
N MET A 10 -9.54 4.77 3.44
CA MET A 10 -10.97 5.06 3.53
C MET A 10 -11.76 3.90 4.14
N GLU A 11 -11.44 2.67 3.73
CA GLU A 11 -12.07 1.47 4.28
C GLU A 11 -11.74 1.30 5.76
N PHE A 12 -10.47 1.52 6.15
CA PHE A 12 -10.04 1.49 7.54
C PHE A 12 -10.82 2.48 8.41
N VAL A 13 -10.94 3.74 7.96
CA VAL A 13 -11.71 4.77 8.65
C VAL A 13 -13.20 4.40 8.71
N GLY A 14 -13.74 3.79 7.65
CA GLY A 14 -15.11 3.26 7.63
C GLY A 14 -15.34 2.19 8.70
N CYS A 15 -14.41 1.25 8.86
CA CYS A 15 -14.47 0.23 9.92
C CYS A 15 -14.43 0.86 11.33
N LEU A 16 -13.57 1.87 11.55
CA LEU A 16 -13.53 2.60 12.83
C LEU A 16 -14.87 3.27 13.15
N MET A 17 -15.51 3.91 12.17
CA MET A 17 -16.81 4.56 12.35
C MET A 17 -17.94 3.55 12.63
N ASN A 18 -17.84 2.36 12.06
CA ASN A 18 -18.80 1.28 12.26
C ASN A 18 -18.50 0.42 13.50
N HIS A 19 -17.47 0.77 14.28
CA HIS A 19 -16.98 -0.02 15.42
C HIS A 19 -16.59 -1.46 15.06
N ASP A 20 -16.23 -1.70 13.80
CA ASP A 20 -15.76 -2.99 13.32
C ASP A 20 -14.24 -3.08 13.52
N TYR A 21 -13.84 -3.33 14.76
CA TYR A 21 -12.44 -3.35 15.16
C TYR A 21 -11.68 -4.55 14.59
N HIS A 22 -12.36 -5.67 14.29
CA HIS A 22 -11.74 -6.83 13.64
C HIS A 22 -11.26 -6.49 12.23
N ASN A 23 -12.11 -5.87 11.41
CA ASN A 23 -11.71 -5.46 10.06
C ASN A 23 -10.77 -4.26 10.09
N ALA A 24 -10.97 -3.31 11.02
CA ALA A 24 -10.03 -2.20 11.21
C ALA A 24 -8.61 -2.70 11.54
N LEU A 25 -8.46 -3.73 12.38
CA LEU A 25 -7.15 -4.30 12.71
C LEU A 25 -6.47 -4.92 11.49
N LYS A 26 -7.20 -5.69 10.68
CA LYS A 26 -6.67 -6.28 9.43
C LYS A 26 -6.22 -5.21 8.45
N LEU A 27 -7.04 -4.17 8.25
CA LEU A 27 -6.71 -3.05 7.38
C LEU A 27 -5.52 -2.25 7.90
N CYS A 28 -5.40 -2.07 9.22
CA CYS A 28 -4.24 -1.45 9.86
C CYS A 28 -2.94 -2.22 9.55
N GLN A 29 -2.96 -3.55 9.67
CA GLN A 29 -1.82 -4.40 9.30
C GLN A 29 -1.48 -4.29 7.81
N MET A 30 -2.49 -4.27 6.93
CA MET A 30 -2.26 -4.06 5.50
C MET A 30 -1.60 -2.70 5.22
N ILE A 31 -2.02 -1.63 5.91
CA ILE A 31 -1.39 -0.30 5.79
C ILE A 31 0.09 -0.37 6.18
N LEU A 32 0.43 -1.11 7.25
CA LEU A 32 1.82 -1.29 7.69
C LEU A 32 2.65 -2.13 6.70
N ILE A 33 2.07 -3.10 6.00
CA ILE A 33 2.75 -3.83 4.91
C ILE A 33 3.11 -2.87 3.76
N TYR A 34 2.19 -1.97 3.40
CA TYR A 34 2.43 -0.96 2.36
C TYR A 34 3.38 0.15 2.80
N ASN A 35 3.40 0.50 4.08
CA ASN A 35 4.32 1.49 4.63
C ASN A 35 4.60 1.19 6.10
N PRO A 36 5.72 0.51 6.41
CA PRO A 36 6.03 0.09 7.78
C PRO A 36 6.31 1.27 8.71
N ASN A 37 6.60 2.46 8.16
CA ASN A 37 6.86 3.69 8.92
C ASN A 37 5.62 4.60 9.03
N HIS A 38 4.42 4.06 8.80
CA HIS A 38 3.18 4.82 8.93
C HIS A 38 2.83 5.07 10.40
N ASN A 39 3.25 6.23 10.92
CA ASN A 39 3.10 6.62 12.33
C ASN A 39 1.70 6.37 12.89
N ASP A 40 0.64 6.77 12.17
CA ASP A 40 -0.72 6.62 12.65
C ASP A 40 -1.09 5.13 12.81
N ALA A 41 -0.68 4.27 11.87
CA ALA A 41 -1.04 2.86 11.88
C ALA A 41 -0.34 2.12 13.03
N LEU A 42 0.93 2.45 13.29
CA LEU A 42 1.68 1.94 14.45
C LEU A 42 1.02 2.33 15.78
N GLN A 43 0.43 3.51 15.87
CA GLN A 43 -0.31 3.92 17.08
C GLN A 43 -1.68 3.25 17.20
N PHE A 44 -2.37 3.02 16.08
CA PHE A 44 -3.68 2.38 16.08
C PHE A 44 -3.61 0.87 16.30
N GLU A 45 -2.55 0.19 15.88
CA GLU A 45 -2.41 -1.27 16.00
C GLU A 45 -2.63 -1.81 17.44
N PRO A 46 -1.92 -1.33 18.49
CA PRO A 46 -2.13 -1.83 19.85
C PRO A 46 -3.53 -1.50 20.38
N LEU A 47 -4.07 -0.32 20.03
CA LEU A 47 -5.42 0.09 20.45
C LEU A 47 -6.49 -0.81 19.84
N LEU A 48 -6.35 -1.19 18.57
CA LEU A 48 -7.27 -2.08 17.87
C LEU A 48 -7.20 -3.52 18.36
N LYS A 49 -6.00 -4.00 18.70
CA LYS A 49 -5.81 -5.30 19.36
C LYS A 49 -6.57 -5.35 20.69
N GLU A 50 -6.41 -4.32 21.52
CA GLU A 50 -7.12 -4.21 22.82
C GLU A 50 -8.65 -4.11 22.65
N MET A 51 -9.11 -3.29 21.69
CA MET A 51 -10.56 -3.13 21.42
C MET A 51 -11.20 -4.42 20.92
N THR A 52 -10.50 -5.15 20.05
CA THR A 52 -10.96 -6.45 19.55
C THR A 52 -11.07 -7.46 20.69
N GLN A 53 -10.03 -7.56 21.53
CA GLN A 53 -10.01 -8.48 22.67
C GLN A 53 -11.10 -8.17 23.71
N LYS A 54 -11.41 -6.90 23.96
CA LYS A 54 -12.48 -6.49 24.88
C LYS A 54 -13.88 -6.67 24.30
N GLY A 55 -14.05 -6.47 22.98
CA GLY A 55 -15.33 -6.60 22.29
C GLY A 55 -15.77 -8.06 22.06
N GLU A 56 -14.83 -9.00 21.99
CA GLU A 56 -15.11 -10.43 21.79
C GLU A 56 -15.86 -11.11 22.95
N SER A 57 -15.90 -10.49 24.13
CA SER A 57 -16.66 -11.02 25.28
C SER A 57 -18.19 -10.98 25.08
N GLU A 58 -18.69 -10.17 24.13
CA GLU A 58 -20.13 -9.96 23.92
C GLU A 58 -20.65 -10.45 22.56
N SER A 59 -19.77 -10.93 21.66
CA SER A 59 -20.13 -11.34 20.29
C SER A 59 -19.45 -12.64 19.84
N SER A 60 -19.60 -13.69 20.63
CA SER A 60 -19.23 -15.04 20.20
C SER A 60 -20.27 -15.59 19.20
N SER A 61 -20.06 -15.40 17.90
CA SER A 61 -20.45 -16.39 16.89
C SER A 61 -19.77 -16.15 15.54
N SER A 62 -18.90 -17.09 15.16
CA SER A 62 -18.47 -17.41 13.78
C SER A 62 -17.42 -16.51 13.10
N SER A 63 -16.13 -16.80 13.26
CA SER A 63 -15.41 -17.78 12.43
C SER A 63 -13.88 -17.59 12.47
N SER A 64 -13.20 -18.73 12.51
CA SER A 64 -11.77 -19.00 12.25
C SER A 64 -10.73 -18.27 13.09
N SER A 65 -10.22 -19.02 14.07
CA SER A 65 -8.89 -18.92 14.64
C SER A 65 -7.80 -18.91 13.58
N SER A 66 -6.85 -17.99 13.73
CA SER A 66 -5.42 -18.32 13.72
C SER A 66 -4.71 -17.23 14.52
N ASN A 67 -4.75 -17.41 15.84
CA ASN A 67 -3.71 -16.88 16.71
C ASN A 67 -2.51 -17.81 16.53
N SER A 68 -1.43 -17.30 15.96
CA SER A 68 -0.09 -17.82 16.20
C SER A 68 0.71 -16.66 16.76
N ASP A 69 0.55 -16.49 18.06
CA ASP A 69 1.51 -15.83 18.92
C ASP A 69 2.33 -16.98 19.49
N ASP A 70 3.53 -17.18 18.97
CA ASP A 70 4.55 -18.00 19.63
C ASP A 70 5.90 -17.31 19.41
N GLU A 71 6.45 -16.85 20.52
CA GLU A 71 7.79 -16.31 20.68
C GLU A 71 8.79 -17.45 20.46
N ASP A 72 9.84 -17.28 19.65
CA ASP A 72 11.12 -17.92 19.99
C ASP A 72 12.31 -17.15 19.43
N ASP A 73 13.22 -16.90 20.36
CA ASP A 73 14.54 -16.32 20.24
C ASP A 73 15.50 -17.53 20.14
N ASP A 74 16.04 -17.82 18.96
CA ASP A 74 17.15 -18.75 18.83
C ASP A 74 18.16 -18.25 17.81
N ASP A 75 19.25 -17.71 18.36
CA ASP A 75 20.57 -17.56 17.76
C ASP A 75 21.07 -18.94 17.29
N GLU A 76 21.17 -19.17 15.98
CA GLU A 76 22.10 -20.16 15.43
C GLU A 76 22.92 -19.53 14.31
N GLU A 77 24.13 -19.16 14.70
CA GLU A 77 25.27 -18.83 13.84
C GLU A 77 25.77 -20.06 13.05
N GLU A 78 26.54 -19.74 11.99
CA GLU A 78 27.41 -20.58 11.17
C GLU A 78 26.76 -21.40 10.04
N GLU A 79 27.30 -21.52 8.83
CA GLU A 79 28.37 -20.91 8.01
C GLU A 79 28.25 -21.63 6.64
N GLU A 80 29.06 -21.22 5.65
CA GLU A 80 29.44 -21.98 4.42
C GLU A 80 28.47 -21.85 3.21
N ASP A 81 28.90 -21.61 1.96
CA ASP A 81 30.22 -21.42 1.34
C ASP A 81 29.98 -20.82 -0.05
N ASP A 82 31.03 -20.18 -0.58
CA ASP A 82 31.18 -19.58 -1.91
C ASP A 82 30.61 -20.43 -3.07
N GLU A 83 30.01 -19.78 -4.08
CA GLU A 83 30.41 -19.98 -5.48
C GLU A 83 30.27 -18.67 -6.28
N ASP A 84 31.45 -18.13 -6.59
CA ASP A 84 31.83 -17.16 -7.61
C ASP A 84 31.34 -17.57 -9.01
N ASP A 85 30.76 -16.63 -9.77
CA ASP A 85 30.80 -16.67 -11.24
C ASP A 85 30.69 -15.25 -11.79
N ASP A 86 31.87 -14.66 -11.99
CA ASP A 86 32.16 -13.58 -12.94
C ASP A 86 31.45 -13.80 -14.28
N ASP A 87 30.81 -12.76 -14.82
CA ASP A 87 31.03 -12.45 -16.24
C ASP A 87 30.82 -10.95 -16.48
N GLU A 88 31.95 -10.27 -16.66
CA GLU A 88 32.09 -8.90 -17.13
C GLU A 88 31.78 -8.78 -18.64
N GLU A 89 31.69 -7.52 -19.09
CA GLU A 89 31.79 -7.05 -20.48
C GLU A 89 30.53 -7.19 -21.37
N GLU A 90 30.15 -6.26 -22.24
CA GLU A 90 30.61 -4.91 -22.63
C GLU A 90 29.50 -4.34 -23.56
N GLU A 91 29.24 -3.03 -23.45
CA GLU A 91 29.02 -2.03 -24.52
C GLU A 91 27.99 -2.20 -25.67
N GLU A 92 27.79 -1.06 -26.36
CA GLU A 92 26.96 -0.72 -27.54
C GLU A 92 25.68 0.06 -27.18
N ASP A 93 25.75 1.38 -27.03
CA ASP A 93 25.90 2.44 -28.05
C ASP A 93 24.68 2.53 -28.99
N ASP A 94 23.92 3.61 -28.87
CA ASP A 94 23.70 4.52 -30.01
C ASP A 94 22.74 5.66 -29.63
N GLU A 95 23.24 6.86 -29.88
CA GLU A 95 22.55 8.12 -30.01
C GLU A 95 21.42 8.03 -31.06
N ASP A 96 20.26 8.65 -30.85
CA ASP A 96 19.78 9.59 -31.87
C ASP A 96 18.75 10.58 -31.33
N ASP A 97 19.05 11.81 -31.68
CA ASP A 97 18.33 13.06 -31.46
C ASP A 97 17.27 13.16 -32.56
N ASN A 98 15.98 13.32 -32.23
CA ASN A 98 15.04 13.81 -33.24
C ASN A 98 14.03 14.78 -32.67
N CYS A 99 14.42 16.04 -32.80
CA CYS A 99 13.59 17.21 -32.75
C CYS A 99 12.52 17.21 -33.87
N GLU A 100 11.39 17.84 -33.55
CA GLU A 100 10.61 18.67 -34.47
C GLU A 100 9.82 17.98 -35.60
N ASN A 101 8.48 17.99 -35.47
CA ASN A 101 7.71 18.67 -36.51
C ASN A 101 6.37 19.20 -35.99
N SER A 102 6.22 20.51 -36.08
CA SER A 102 4.92 21.18 -36.10
C SER A 102 4.11 20.70 -37.29
N ASN A 103 2.80 20.52 -37.14
CA ASN A 103 1.89 20.95 -38.21
C ASN A 103 0.45 21.15 -37.73
N ASP A 104 0.09 22.42 -37.89
CA ASP A 104 -1.21 23.06 -37.87
C ASP A 104 -2.36 22.35 -38.60
N ASN A 105 -3.56 22.82 -38.21
CA ASN A 105 -4.79 22.93 -39.00
C ASN A 105 -5.70 21.69 -39.18
N LYS A 106 -6.82 21.70 -38.44
CA LYS A 106 -8.13 21.87 -39.10
C LYS A 106 -9.23 22.44 -38.20
N ILE A 107 -9.54 23.70 -38.48
CA ILE A 107 -10.81 24.39 -38.24
C ILE A 107 -12.01 23.48 -38.54
N GLN A 108 -12.93 23.30 -37.57
CA GLN A 108 -14.36 23.10 -37.86
C GLN A 108 -15.28 23.81 -36.86
N LYS A 109 -15.73 24.99 -37.32
CA LYS A 109 -17.14 25.44 -37.37
C LYS A 109 -17.96 25.48 -36.07
N GLY A 110 -18.02 26.69 -35.51
CA GLY A 110 -19.25 27.49 -35.47
C GLY A 110 -20.45 26.91 -34.74
N SER A 111 -20.74 27.46 -33.56
CA SER A 111 -22.12 27.72 -33.16
C SER A 111 -22.21 29.02 -32.38
N LYS A 112 -23.21 29.80 -32.76
CA LYS A 112 -23.42 31.21 -32.43
C LYS A 112 -24.11 31.29 -31.08
N ASN A 113 -23.50 31.93 -30.09
CA ASN A 113 -24.18 32.23 -28.84
C ASN A 113 -24.32 33.76 -28.69
N SER A 114 -25.58 34.17 -28.77
CA SER A 114 -26.13 35.50 -28.53
C SER A 114 -25.71 36.11 -27.20
N THR A 115 -25.44 37.42 -27.19
CA THR A 115 -25.81 38.40 -26.14
C THR A 115 -25.42 39.79 -26.67
N LYS A 116 -26.35 40.69 -26.97
CA LYS A 116 -27.07 41.60 -26.05
C LYS A 116 -26.55 43.03 -26.26
N THR A 117 -27.40 43.93 -26.71
CA THR A 117 -27.65 45.29 -26.17
C THR A 117 -28.86 45.86 -26.89
#